data_AF-A0A7S3I1G1-F1
#
_entry.id   AF-A0A7S3I1G1-F1
#
_cell.length_a   1.000
_cell.length_b   1.000
_cell.length_c   1.000
_cell.angle_alpha   90.00
_cell.angle_beta   90.00
_cell.angle_gamma   90.00
#
_symmetry.space_group_name_H-M   'P 1'
#
loop_
_entity.id
_entity.type
_entity.pdbx_description
1 polymer ?
#
loop_
_entity_poly.entity_id
_entity_poly.type
_entity_poly.pdbx_seq_one_letter_code
_entity_poly.pdbx_strand_id
1 'polypeptide(L)'
;TIYSMRDKLSQELSAYASEDEKSPILAMLTQLEEWLYEDGMDTDKATYEAKYKELMDKCDPIVLREREASLRPDAIAELKKTMERYAEFAGSSDERYAHIEAEDRAKVTSELERTKTWLDDVEAKIAASPSTADPVIMASEITLKVGSLTTVCDPIMRKPKPAP
;
A
#
# COMPACT_ATOMS: atom_id res chain seq x y z
N THR A 1 -18.95 -11.50 7.47
CA THR A 1 -19.88 -11.87 8.55
C THR A 1 -19.10 -12.30 9.77
N ILE A 2 -19.74 -12.41 10.93
CA ILE A 2 -19.11 -12.95 12.16
C ILE A 2 -18.51 -14.34 11.87
N TYR A 3 -19.28 -15.23 11.23
CA TYR A 3 -18.81 -16.57 10.83
C TYR A 3 -17.59 -16.54 9.91
N SER A 4 -17.57 -15.71 8.87
CA SER A 4 -16.45 -15.68 7.93
C SER A 4 -15.16 -15.11 8.56
N MET A 5 -15.26 -14.28 9.59
CA MET A 5 -14.10 -13.64 10.20
C MET A 5 -13.24 -14.64 10.99
N ARG A 6 -13.86 -15.63 11.65
CA ARG A 6 -13.14 -16.69 12.35
C ARG A 6 -12.26 -17.51 11.42
N ASP A 7 -12.80 -17.89 10.26
CA ASP A 7 -12.07 -18.64 9.24
C ASP A 7 -10.91 -17.81 8.68
N LYS A 8 -11.15 -16.54 8.38
CA LYS A 8 -10.12 -15.61 7.91
C LYS A 8 -8.98 -15.44 8.90
N LEU A 9 -9.26 -15.27 10.20
CA LEU A 9 -8.23 -15.18 11.25
C LEU A 9 -7.38 -16.44 11.38
N SER A 10 -7.96 -17.60 11.09
CA SER A 10 -7.25 -18.88 11.11
C SER A 10 -6.48 -19.17 9.82
N GLN A 11 -6.79 -18.47 8.73
CA GLN A 11 -6.24 -18.71 7.40
C GLN A 11 -5.54 -17.45 6.85
N GLU A 12 -6.24 -16.69 6.00
CA GLU A 12 -5.73 -15.52 5.26
C GLU A 12 -5.02 -14.50 6.16
N LEU A 13 -5.59 -14.23 7.33
CA LEU A 13 -5.12 -13.20 8.26
C LEU A 13 -4.14 -13.76 9.31
N SER A 14 -3.91 -15.08 9.34
CA SER A 14 -3.16 -15.74 10.42
C SER A 14 -1.72 -15.24 10.55
N ALA A 15 -1.10 -14.80 9.45
CA ALA A 15 0.25 -14.24 9.39
C ALA A 15 0.32 -12.76 9.79
N TYR A 16 -0.81 -12.07 9.86
CA TYR A 16 -0.89 -10.61 10.07
C TYR A 16 -1.45 -10.22 11.45
N ALA A 17 -1.83 -11.23 12.25
CA ALA A 17 -2.29 -11.08 13.61
C ALA A 17 -1.32 -11.78 14.56
N SER A 18 -0.92 -11.08 15.62
CA SER A 18 -0.23 -11.70 16.75
C SER A 18 -1.19 -12.55 17.59
N GLU A 19 -0.67 -13.48 18.40
CA GLU A 19 -1.53 -14.29 19.29
C GLU A 19 -2.25 -13.43 20.34
N ASP A 20 -1.62 -12.34 20.80
CA ASP A 20 -2.21 -11.38 21.73
C ASP A 20 -3.39 -10.61 21.11
N GLU A 21 -3.42 -10.46 19.78
CA GLU A 21 -4.55 -9.87 19.05
C GLU A 21 -5.61 -10.92 18.70
N LYS A 22 -5.21 -12.14 18.30
CA LYS A 22 -6.13 -13.21 17.91
C LYS A 22 -7.01 -13.66 19.07
N SER A 23 -6.42 -13.89 20.24
CA SER A 23 -7.13 -14.43 21.40
C SER A 23 -8.38 -13.63 21.80
N PRO A 24 -8.30 -12.29 22.03
CA PRO A 24 -9.48 -11.50 22.37
C PRO A 24 -10.50 -11.41 21.23
N ILE A 25 -10.07 -11.44 19.96
CA ILE A 25 -10.98 -11.41 18.81
C ILE A 25 -11.75 -12.73 18.70
N LEU A 26 -11.08 -13.88 18.88
CA LEU A 26 -11.73 -15.19 18.88
C LEU A 26 -12.73 -15.32 20.03
N ALA A 27 -12.40 -14.82 21.22
CA ALA A 27 -13.32 -14.78 22.34
C ALA A 27 -14.56 -13.91 22.04
N MET A 28 -14.36 -12.74 21.44
CA MET A 28 -15.46 -11.86 21.03
C MET A 28 -16.34 -12.50 19.94
N LEU A 29 -15.75 -13.20 18.97
CA LEU A 29 -16.50 -13.94 17.94
C LEU A 29 -17.40 -15.02 18.56
N THR A 30 -16.89 -15.77 19.55
CA THR A 30 -17.69 -16.76 20.27
C THR A 30 -18.85 -16.12 21.03
N GLN A 31 -18.60 -15.04 21.77
CA GLN A 31 -19.66 -14.32 22.50
C GLN A 31 -20.72 -13.72 21.57
N LEU A 32 -20.32 -13.23 20.39
CA LEU A 32 -21.25 -12.70 19.39
C LEU A 32 -22.08 -13.81 18.74
N GLU A 33 -21.51 -15.00 18.54
CA GLU A 33 -22.27 -16.16 18.05
C GLU A 33 -23.28 -16.65 19.09
N GLU A 34 -22.88 -16.78 20.35
CA GLU A 34 -23.78 -17.15 21.46
C GLU A 34 -24.92 -16.13 21.58
N TRP A 35 -24.60 -14.83 21.57
CA TRP A 35 -25.60 -13.77 21.58
C TRP A 35 -26.55 -13.87 20.39
N LEU A 36 -26.07 -14.21 19.19
CA LEU A 36 -26.93 -14.40 18.01
C LEU A 36 -27.90 -15.56 18.19
N TYR A 37 -27.52 -16.65 18.86
CA TYR A 37 -28.43 -17.77 19.12
C TYR A 37 -29.48 -17.48 20.20
N GLU A 38 -29.18 -16.58 21.15
CA GLU A 38 -30.07 -16.26 22.28
C GLU A 38 -30.96 -15.03 21.98
N ASP A 39 -30.37 -13.84 21.96
CA ASP A 39 -31.08 -12.55 21.93
C ASP A 39 -30.98 -11.84 20.57
N GLY A 40 -30.01 -12.25 19.74
CA GLY A 40 -29.60 -11.50 18.56
C GLY A 40 -30.48 -11.71 17.32
N MET A 41 -31.32 -12.75 17.28
CA MET A 41 -32.24 -12.98 16.15
C MET A 41 -33.37 -11.94 16.09
N ASP A 42 -33.84 -11.47 17.26
CA ASP A 42 -34.94 -10.51 17.39
C ASP A 42 -34.46 -9.09 17.74
N THR A 43 -33.15 -8.86 17.72
CA THR A 43 -32.54 -7.56 18.04
C THR A 43 -32.80 -6.54 16.94
N ASP A 44 -32.74 -5.25 17.29
CA ASP A 44 -32.80 -4.19 16.30
C ASP A 44 -31.48 -4.09 15.52
N LYS A 45 -31.59 -3.58 14.29
CA LYS A 45 -30.45 -3.42 13.39
C LYS A 45 -29.32 -2.59 14.00
N ALA A 46 -29.61 -1.55 14.76
CA ALA A 46 -28.58 -0.66 15.32
C ALA A 46 -27.75 -1.38 16.39
N THR A 47 -28.39 -2.20 17.23
CA THR A 47 -27.69 -3.04 18.21
C THR A 47 -26.77 -4.06 17.52
N TYR A 48 -27.24 -4.71 16.45
CA TYR A 48 -26.39 -5.61 15.65
C TYR A 48 -25.20 -4.87 15.03
N GLU A 49 -25.42 -3.72 14.40
CA GLU A 49 -24.37 -2.93 13.76
C GLU A 49 -23.32 -2.44 14.77
N ALA A 50 -23.74 -2.06 15.98
CA ALA A 50 -22.81 -1.65 17.05
C ALA A 50 -21.88 -2.80 17.47
N LYS A 51 -22.45 -3.99 17.71
CA LYS A 51 -21.68 -5.20 18.05
C LYS A 51 -20.74 -5.63 16.92
N TYR A 52 -21.22 -5.58 15.68
CA TYR A 52 -20.40 -5.90 14.51
C TYR A 52 -19.27 -4.89 14.34
N LYS A 53 -19.53 -3.60 14.55
CA LYS A 53 -18.51 -2.56 14.49
C LYS A 53 -17.42 -2.77 15.53
N GLU A 54 -17.78 -3.11 16.77
CA GLU A 54 -16.79 -3.37 17.83
C GLU A 54 -15.83 -4.51 17.46
N LEU A 55 -16.36 -5.58 16.87
CA LEU A 55 -15.57 -6.67 16.31
C LEU A 55 -14.66 -6.18 15.17
N MET A 56 -15.23 -5.45 14.20
CA MET A 56 -14.47 -4.97 13.05
C MET A 56 -13.37 -3.99 13.44
N ASP A 57 -13.59 -3.10 14.42
CA ASP A 57 -12.58 -2.16 14.90
C ASP A 57 -11.31 -2.88 15.42
N LYS A 58 -11.44 -4.13 15.90
CA LYS A 58 -10.29 -4.98 16.28
C LYS A 58 -9.68 -5.75 15.11
N CYS A 59 -10.49 -6.14 14.13
CA CYS A 59 -10.03 -6.87 12.95
C CYS A 59 -9.41 -5.96 11.88
N ASP A 60 -9.85 -4.70 11.79
CA ASP A 60 -9.48 -3.76 10.75
C ASP A 60 -7.97 -3.53 10.65
N PRO A 61 -7.20 -3.39 11.75
CA PRO A 61 -5.73 -3.32 11.67
C PRO A 61 -5.10 -4.56 11.03
N ILE A 62 -5.61 -5.75 11.33
CA ILE A 62 -5.10 -7.02 10.78
C ILE A 62 -5.42 -7.12 9.28
N VAL A 63 -6.66 -6.77 8.91
CA VAL A 63 -7.10 -6.72 7.51
C VAL A 63 -6.29 -5.68 6.73
N LEU A 64 -5.99 -4.54 7.35
CA LEU A 64 -5.14 -3.51 6.74
C LEU A 64 -3.73 -4.04 6.49
N ARG A 65 -3.11 -4.73 7.44
CA ARG A 65 -1.77 -5.30 7.28
C ARG A 65 -1.71 -6.31 6.13
N GLU A 66 -2.69 -7.20 6.01
CA GLU A 66 -2.81 -8.14 4.90
C GLU A 66 -2.95 -7.41 3.57
N ARG A 67 -3.87 -6.45 3.50
CA ARG A 67 -4.11 -5.64 2.30
C ARG A 67 -2.87 -4.85 1.88
N GLU A 68 -2.18 -4.22 2.81
CA GLU A 68 -0.96 -3.47 2.49
C GLU A 68 0.19 -4.42 2.09
N ALA A 69 0.27 -5.61 2.65
CA ALA A 69 1.23 -6.62 2.21
C ALA A 69 0.97 -7.10 0.77
N SER A 70 -0.29 -7.21 0.35
CA SER A 70 -0.64 -7.58 -1.03
C SER A 70 -0.50 -6.43 -2.03
N LEU A 71 -0.77 -5.19 -1.63
CA LEU A 71 -0.73 -4.03 -2.53
C LEU A 71 0.68 -3.43 -2.73
N ARG A 72 1.56 -3.47 -1.72
CA ARG A 72 2.87 -2.83 -1.77
C ARG A 72 3.79 -3.36 -2.89
N PRO A 73 3.88 -4.69 -3.17
CA PRO A 73 4.73 -5.20 -4.24
C PRO A 73 4.40 -4.59 -5.61
N ASP A 74 3.12 -4.46 -5.94
CA ASP A 74 2.67 -3.88 -7.21
C ASP A 74 2.98 -2.38 -7.27
N ALA A 75 2.76 -1.64 -6.18
CA ALA A 75 3.10 -0.22 -6.11
C ALA A 75 4.61 0.02 -6.28
N ILE A 76 5.45 -0.81 -5.66
CA ILE A 76 6.92 -0.75 -5.80
C ILE A 76 7.32 -1.09 -7.24
N ALA A 77 6.72 -2.11 -7.85
CA ALA A 77 7.02 -2.51 -9.22
C ALA A 77 6.70 -1.37 -10.21
N GLU A 78 5.56 -0.69 -10.05
CA GLU A 78 5.21 0.46 -10.90
C GLU A 78 6.17 1.65 -10.70
N LEU A 79 6.61 1.90 -9.46
CA LEU A 79 7.63 2.93 -9.21
C LEU A 79 8.96 2.60 -9.88
N LYS A 80 9.45 1.36 -9.75
CA LYS A 80 10.70 0.91 -10.39
C LYS A 80 10.60 1.02 -11.91
N LYS A 81 9.50 0.56 -12.51
CA LYS A 81 9.23 0.69 -13.95
C LYS A 81 9.20 2.15 -14.41
N THR A 82 8.58 3.03 -13.63
CA THR A 82 8.53 4.47 -13.93
C THR A 82 9.93 5.08 -13.86
N MET A 83 10.74 4.71 -12.86
CA MET A 83 12.13 5.13 -12.74
C MET A 83 12.97 4.65 -13.92
N GLU A 84 12.85 3.39 -14.32
CA GLU A 84 13.55 2.81 -15.48
C GLU A 84 13.24 3.60 -16.75
N ARG A 85 11.96 3.88 -17.03
CA ARG A 85 11.54 4.69 -18.19
C ARG A 85 12.25 6.05 -18.23
N TYR A 86 12.35 6.73 -17.10
CA TYR A 86 12.99 8.04 -17.03
C TYR A 86 14.51 7.95 -17.04
N ALA A 87 15.10 6.87 -16.51
CA ALA A 87 16.53 6.61 -16.61
C ALA A 87 16.95 6.35 -18.06
N GLU A 88 16.16 5.55 -18.79
CA GLU A 88 16.34 5.34 -20.24
C GLU A 88 16.27 6.67 -20.99
N PHE A 89 15.27 7.51 -20.71
CA PHE A 89 15.19 8.84 -21.30
C PHE A 89 16.44 9.68 -21.01
N ALA A 90 16.86 9.77 -19.74
CA ALA A 90 17.99 10.59 -19.32
C ALA A 90 19.30 10.17 -19.99
N GLY A 91 19.51 8.86 -20.16
CA GLY A 91 20.68 8.27 -20.84
C GLY A 91 20.54 8.12 -22.36
N SER A 92 19.36 8.43 -22.94
CA SER A 92 19.10 8.21 -24.36
C SER A 92 19.79 9.25 -25.26
N SER A 93 20.45 8.75 -26.30
CA SER A 93 20.99 9.54 -27.43
C SER A 93 20.05 9.60 -28.63
N ASP A 94 18.77 9.25 -28.45
CA ASP A 94 17.76 9.26 -29.51
C ASP A 94 17.54 10.68 -30.05
N GLU A 95 17.50 10.84 -31.37
CA GLU A 95 17.25 12.11 -32.05
C GLU A 95 15.96 12.79 -31.58
N ARG A 96 14.96 12.03 -31.11
CA ARG A 96 13.71 12.58 -30.55
C ARG A 96 13.93 13.44 -29.31
N TYR A 97 15.07 13.29 -28.62
CA TYR A 97 15.43 14.03 -27.40
C TYR A 97 16.67 14.92 -27.58
N ALA A 98 17.12 15.14 -28.81
CA ALA A 98 18.31 15.95 -29.10
C ALA A 98 18.16 17.43 -28.70
N HIS A 99 16.93 17.93 -28.63
CA HIS A 99 16.59 19.31 -28.21
C HIS A 99 16.39 19.45 -26.70
N ILE A 100 16.57 18.36 -25.93
CA ILE A 100 16.50 18.41 -24.47
C ILE A 100 17.88 18.80 -23.94
N GLU A 101 17.92 19.94 -23.27
CA GLU A 101 19.13 20.50 -22.68
C GLU A 101 19.71 19.59 -21.58
N ALA A 102 21.03 19.66 -21.41
CA ALA A 102 21.73 18.91 -20.37
C ALA A 102 21.21 19.24 -18.95
N GLU A 103 20.80 20.49 -18.70
CA GLU A 103 20.21 20.90 -17.43
C GLU A 103 18.88 20.19 -17.14
N ASP A 104 18.02 20.07 -18.15
CA ASP A 104 16.73 19.39 -18.03
C ASP A 104 16.94 17.88 -17.79
N ARG A 105 17.94 17.27 -18.45
CA ARG A 105 18.34 15.87 -18.17
C ARG A 105 18.89 15.70 -16.76
N ALA A 106 19.72 16.65 -16.30
CA ALA A 106 20.28 16.63 -14.95
C ALA A 106 19.19 16.69 -13.87
N LYS A 107 18.11 17.46 -14.08
CA LYS A 107 16.94 17.48 -13.18
C LYS A 107 16.29 16.10 -13.08
N VAL A 108 16.09 15.42 -14.21
CA VAL A 108 15.54 14.06 -14.22
C VAL A 108 16.45 13.07 -13.48
N THR A 109 17.76 13.10 -13.75
CA THR A 109 18.73 12.26 -13.03
C THR A 109 18.70 12.51 -11.52
N SER A 110 18.65 13.78 -11.10
CA SER A 110 18.59 14.11 -9.68
C SER A 110 17.31 13.61 -9.01
N GLU A 111 16.14 13.75 -9.64
CA GLU A 111 14.89 13.21 -9.10
C GLU A 111 14.85 11.67 -9.07
N LEU A 112 15.50 11.01 -10.04
CA LEU A 112 15.68 9.56 -10.03
C LEU A 112 16.54 9.11 -8.84
N GLU A 113 17.65 9.77 -8.57
CA GLU A 113 18.51 9.49 -7.42
C GLU A 113 17.77 9.68 -6.10
N ARG A 114 17.07 10.82 -5.95
CA ARG A 114 16.24 11.10 -4.76
C ARG A 114 15.14 10.06 -4.56
N THR A 115 14.51 9.63 -5.64
CA THR A 115 13.46 8.60 -5.58
C THR A 115 14.03 7.24 -5.26
N LYS A 116 15.21 6.89 -5.79
CA LYS A 116 15.93 5.66 -5.47
C LYS A 116 16.31 5.59 -4.00
N THR A 117 16.95 6.63 -3.46
CA THR A 117 17.30 6.68 -2.03
C THR A 117 16.08 6.54 -1.13
N TRP A 118 14.96 7.17 -1.50
CA TRP A 118 13.70 7.02 -0.77
C TRP A 118 13.17 5.58 -0.86
N LEU A 119 13.20 4.97 -2.04
CA LEU A 119 12.73 3.60 -2.23
C LEU A 119 13.58 2.59 -1.45
N ASP A 120 14.91 2.75 -1.44
CA ASP A 120 15.82 1.89 -0.68
C ASP A 120 15.52 1.96 0.83
N ASP A 121 15.24 3.16 1.37
CA ASP A 121 14.81 3.35 2.77
C ASP A 121 13.44 2.71 3.06
N VAL A 122 12.48 2.84 2.14
CA VAL A 122 11.17 2.20 2.24
C VAL A 122 11.31 0.68 2.25
N GLU A 123 12.06 0.09 1.31
CA GLU A 123 12.28 -1.36 1.25
C GLU A 123 12.98 -1.87 2.52
N ALA A 124 13.95 -1.14 3.06
CA ALA A 124 14.60 -1.47 4.32
C ALA A 124 13.62 -1.45 5.50
N LYS A 125 12.77 -0.43 5.60
CA LYS A 125 11.74 -0.32 6.64
C LYS A 125 10.71 -1.45 6.56
N ILE A 126 10.30 -1.82 5.34
CA ILE A 126 9.39 -2.94 5.11
C ILE A 126 10.05 -4.26 5.55
N ALA A 127 11.30 -4.51 5.15
CA ALA A 127 12.02 -5.73 5.49
C ALA A 127 12.29 -5.88 7.00
N ALA A 128 12.46 -4.77 7.71
CA ALA A 128 12.66 -4.75 9.16
C ALA A 128 11.37 -4.90 9.99
N SER A 129 10.20 -4.72 9.35
CA SER A 129 8.91 -4.71 10.06
C SER A 129 8.24 -6.10 10.06
N PRO A 130 7.80 -6.63 11.21
CA PRO A 130 7.00 -7.85 11.26
C PRO A 130 5.68 -7.70 10.48
N SER A 131 5.15 -8.79 9.93
CA SER A 131 3.83 -8.81 9.27
C SER A 131 2.66 -8.46 10.19
N THR A 132 2.87 -8.59 11.50
CA THR A 132 1.89 -8.26 12.55
C THR A 132 2.03 -6.82 13.07
N ALA A 133 3.04 -6.07 12.62
CA ALA A 133 3.18 -4.66 12.98
C ALA A 133 2.36 -3.79 12.02
N ASP A 134 1.95 -2.62 12.49
CA ASP A 134 1.25 -1.66 11.64
C ASP A 134 2.12 -1.22 10.45
N PRO A 135 1.55 -1.05 9.25
CA PRO A 135 2.32 -0.71 8.07
C PRO A 135 3.05 0.62 8.24
N VAL A 136 4.38 0.58 8.22
CA VAL A 136 5.25 1.77 8.31
C VAL A 136 5.18 2.67 7.07
N ILE A 137 4.76 2.11 5.94
CA ILE A 137 4.55 2.77 4.65
C ILE A 137 3.35 2.11 3.98
N MET A 138 2.41 2.91 3.49
CA MET A 138 1.26 2.45 2.72
C MET A 138 1.56 2.39 1.22
N ALA A 139 0.87 1.51 0.49
CA ALA A 139 0.93 1.42 -0.97
C ALA A 139 0.48 2.75 -1.64
N SER A 140 -0.42 3.48 -1.00
CA SER A 140 -0.85 4.82 -1.46
C SER A 140 0.29 5.84 -1.44
N GLU A 141 1.20 5.79 -0.47
CA GLU A 141 2.36 6.68 -0.39
C GLU A 141 3.36 6.39 -1.52
N ILE A 142 3.58 5.11 -1.84
CA ILE A 142 4.40 4.69 -2.98
C ILE A 142 3.76 5.17 -4.29
N THR A 143 2.44 5.06 -4.41
CA THR A 143 1.70 5.58 -5.57
C THR A 143 1.81 7.10 -5.70
N LEU A 144 1.75 7.84 -4.59
CA LEU A 144 1.99 9.29 -4.59
C LEU A 144 3.42 9.63 -5.02
N LYS A 145 4.40 8.80 -4.67
CA LYS A 145 5.78 8.96 -5.14
C LYS A 145 5.89 8.78 -6.66
N VAL A 146 5.19 7.80 -7.25
CA VAL A 146 5.07 7.66 -8.71
C VAL A 146 4.53 8.93 -9.36
N GLY A 147 3.45 9.48 -8.79
CA GLY A 147 2.84 10.73 -9.27
C GLY A 147 3.80 11.92 -9.18
N SER A 148 4.56 12.02 -8.08
CA SER A 148 5.54 13.08 -7.87
C SER A 148 6.69 12.99 -8.89
N LEU A 149 7.26 11.80 -9.09
CA LEU A 149 8.31 11.56 -10.09
C LEU A 149 7.80 11.89 -11.50
N THR A 150 6.58 11.46 -11.82
CA THR A 150 5.96 11.71 -13.12
C THR A 150 5.74 13.20 -13.36
N THR A 151 5.28 13.92 -12.34
CA THR A 151 5.01 15.37 -12.43
C THR A 151 6.27 16.17 -12.77
N VAL A 152 7.44 15.75 -12.27
CA VAL A 152 8.71 16.43 -12.57
C VAL A 152 9.28 16.00 -13.92
N CYS A 153 9.27 14.70 -14.21
CA CYS A 153 10.02 14.15 -15.35
C CYS A 153 9.23 14.16 -16.67
N ASP A 154 7.90 13.99 -16.64
CA ASP A 154 7.07 13.91 -17.85
C ASP A 154 7.08 15.20 -18.69
N PRO A 155 6.98 16.41 -18.11
CA PRO A 155 7.05 17.65 -18.88
C PRO A 155 8.39 17.84 -19.60
N ILE A 156 9.49 17.41 -18.97
CA ILE A 156 10.83 17.46 -19.54
C ILE A 156 10.95 16.48 -20.71
N MET A 157 10.55 15.22 -20.49
CA MET A 157 10.60 14.16 -21.50
C MET A 157 9.72 14.47 -22.73
N ARG A 158 8.60 15.17 -22.54
CA ARG A 158 7.62 15.50 -23.59
C ARG A 158 7.79 16.89 -24.19
N LYS A 159 8.83 17.63 -23.83
CA LYS A 159 9.12 18.96 -24.40
C LYS A 159 9.15 18.85 -25.94
N PRO A 160 8.42 19.67 -26.69
CA PRO A 160 8.37 19.56 -28.15
C PRO A 160 9.68 20.01 -28.79
N LYS A 161 10.01 19.45 -29.96
CA LYS A 161 11.12 19.94 -30.79
C LYS A 161 10.81 21.38 -31.26
N PRO A 162 11.80 22.30 -31.24
CA PRO A 162 11.65 23.62 -31.83
C PRO A 162 11.23 23.51 -33.31
N ALA A 163 10.38 24.43 -33.76
CA ALA A 163 10.01 24.51 -35.18
C ALA A 163 11.25 24.87 -36.03
N PRO A 164 11.35 24.33 -37.26
CA PRO A 164 12.46 24.59 -38.18
C PRO A 164 12.53 26.05 -38.63
#